data_AF-A0A517TPK0-F1
#
_entry.id   AF-A0A517TPK0-F1
#
_cell.length_a   1.000
_cell.length_b   1.000
_cell.length_c   1.000
_cell.angle_alpha   90.00
_cell.angle_beta   90.00
_cell.angle_gamma   90.00
#
_symmetry.space_group_name_H-M   'P 1'
#
loop_
_entity.id
_entity.type
_entity.pdbx_description
1 polymer ?
#
loop_
_entity_poly.entity_id
_entity_poly.type
_entity_poly.pdbx_seq_one_letter_code
_entity_poly.pdbx_strand_id
1 'polypeptide(L)'
;MNARPNLWLVAIACLASGLAAGVLLAPRAPSSDAGAGLPEASLAGLSLPPIEAHATASAAHDNFVISTGFVEDGTEGLFFLDFLTGDLKATVLSKRGGGFNAYYTYNIANDFTAGAKNPKYLMVTGQARDLQGVAGNRLARSVLYVVEATSGQVVVYGLPYNRTAQSARKPQGGTFVPLARASLRSEFVRDQ
;
A
#
# COMPACT_ATOMS: atom_id res chain seq x y z
N MET A 1 36.72 39.54 12.22
CA MET A 1 35.25 39.64 12.15
C MET A 1 34.70 38.47 11.33
N ASN A 2 33.37 38.26 11.31
CA ASN A 2 32.63 37.17 10.64
C ASN A 2 32.47 35.87 11.44
N ALA A 3 31.68 35.91 12.51
CA ALA A 3 30.97 34.73 13.01
C ALA A 3 29.73 34.44 12.13
N ARG A 4 29.35 33.16 11.97
CA ARG A 4 28.13 32.74 11.25
C ARG A 4 27.05 32.29 12.25
N PRO A 5 25.84 32.91 12.29
CA PRO A 5 24.77 32.49 13.18
C PRO A 5 23.78 31.49 12.52
N ASN A 6 23.95 30.22 12.88
CA ASN A 6 22.96 29.14 13.01
C ASN A 6 21.54 29.34 12.41
N LEU A 7 21.27 28.64 11.31
CA LEU A 7 19.99 28.65 10.56
C LEU A 7 18.89 27.76 11.19
N TRP A 8 18.72 27.74 12.52
CA TRP A 8 17.86 26.76 13.21
C TRP A 8 16.76 27.36 14.13
N LEU A 9 16.45 28.66 13.98
CA LEU A 9 15.49 29.38 14.84
C LEU A 9 14.36 30.14 14.11
N VAL A 10 14.24 30.02 12.77
CA VAL A 10 13.20 30.74 11.98
C VAL A 10 11.98 29.86 11.67
N ALA A 11 11.98 28.58 12.08
CA ALA A 11 10.97 27.59 11.69
C ALA A 11 9.63 27.66 12.48
N ILE A 12 9.45 28.61 13.40
CA ILE A 12 8.30 28.66 14.32
C ILE A 12 7.79 30.11 14.46
N ALA A 13 7.07 30.64 13.44
CA ALA A 13 6.54 32.01 13.49
C ALA A 13 5.28 32.32 12.64
N CYS A 14 4.84 31.44 11.71
CA CYS A 14 3.79 31.79 10.73
C CYS A 14 2.66 30.75 10.60
N LEU A 15 2.24 30.15 11.71
CA LEU A 15 0.85 29.73 11.86
C LEU A 15 0.06 30.88 12.52
N ALA A 16 -1.23 31.01 12.18
CA ALA A 16 -2.18 31.94 12.80
C ALA A 16 -1.99 33.47 12.54
N SER A 17 -1.91 33.86 11.27
CA SER A 17 -2.49 35.12 10.78
C SER A 17 -2.96 34.95 9.32
N GLY A 18 -4.05 35.57 8.86
CA GLY A 18 -4.99 36.45 9.57
C GLY A 18 -5.91 37.19 8.59
N LEU A 19 -6.92 36.49 8.08
CA LEU A 19 -8.08 36.95 7.30
C LEU A 19 -8.05 38.38 6.68
N ALA A 20 -7.58 38.49 5.44
CA ALA A 20 -7.93 39.52 4.45
C ALA A 20 -7.65 38.90 3.06
N ALA A 21 -8.53 38.89 2.04
CA ALA A 21 -9.71 39.72 1.73
C ALA A 21 -10.68 38.98 0.71
N GLY A 22 -11.80 39.55 0.17
CA GLY A 22 -12.86 38.85 -0.62
C GLY A 22 -13.79 39.60 -1.66
N VAL A 23 -13.28 40.02 -2.86
CA VAL A 23 -14.00 40.65 -4.03
C VAL A 23 -13.08 40.78 -5.30
N LEU A 24 -13.59 41.15 -6.50
CA LEU A 24 -12.85 41.17 -7.79
C LEU A 24 -12.42 42.58 -8.29
N LEU A 25 -11.53 42.64 -9.31
CA LEU A 25 -11.39 43.79 -10.21
C LEU A 25 -11.30 43.38 -11.69
N ALA A 26 -12.45 43.35 -12.36
CA ALA A 26 -12.59 43.31 -13.81
C ALA A 26 -12.65 44.77 -14.39
N PRO A 27 -12.72 45.01 -15.71
CA PRO A 27 -12.09 46.20 -16.30
C PRO A 27 -12.73 47.56 -15.99
N ARG A 28 -11.83 48.55 -15.95
CA ARG A 28 -11.98 49.96 -15.57
C ARG A 28 -12.77 50.82 -16.57
N ALA A 29 -13.82 51.49 -16.09
CA ALA A 29 -14.27 52.81 -16.57
C ALA A 29 -14.88 53.60 -15.38
N PRO A 30 -14.85 54.95 -15.35
CA PRO A 30 -15.05 55.69 -14.10
C PRO A 30 -16.46 56.27 -13.89
N SER A 31 -17.02 56.03 -12.72
CA SER A 31 -18.00 56.90 -12.06
C SER A 31 -17.81 56.82 -10.54
N SER A 32 -17.98 57.93 -9.83
CA SER A 32 -17.91 57.97 -8.37
C SER A 32 -19.11 57.24 -7.74
N ASP A 33 -18.85 56.29 -6.85
CA ASP A 33 -19.39 56.29 -5.47
C ASP A 33 -18.72 55.18 -4.64
N ALA A 34 -18.80 55.31 -3.30
CA ALA A 34 -18.00 54.50 -2.38
C ALA A 34 -18.76 53.29 -1.81
N GLY A 35 -18.21 52.09 -2.02
CA GLY A 35 -18.66 50.85 -1.39
C GLY A 35 -17.51 49.85 -1.30
N ALA A 36 -17.14 49.43 -0.08
CA ALA A 36 -15.90 48.69 0.15
C ALA A 36 -16.09 47.16 0.06
N GLY A 37 -15.49 46.56 -0.97
CA GLY A 37 -15.10 45.16 -0.96
C GLY A 37 -13.59 45.02 -0.74
N LEU A 38 -13.21 44.18 0.21
CA LEU A 38 -11.86 43.63 0.37
C LEU A 38 -11.63 42.62 -0.82
N PRO A 39 -10.48 42.45 -1.54
CA PRO A 39 -10.35 41.54 -2.73
C PRO A 39 -10.01 40.02 -2.52
N GLU A 40 -10.50 39.10 -3.39
CA GLU A 40 -10.71 37.61 -3.20
C GLU A 40 -9.58 36.66 -3.63
N ALA A 41 -9.25 35.69 -2.76
CA ALA A 41 -8.11 34.78 -2.92
C ALA A 41 -8.45 33.48 -3.69
N SER A 42 -8.42 33.52 -5.03
CA SER A 42 -8.58 32.32 -5.86
C SER A 42 -7.39 31.35 -5.76
N LEU A 43 -7.63 30.07 -5.48
CA LEU A 43 -6.59 29.00 -5.41
C LEU A 43 -6.11 28.49 -6.79
N ALA A 44 -6.07 29.37 -7.79
CA ALA A 44 -5.73 29.07 -9.17
C ALA A 44 -4.22 28.82 -9.38
N GLY A 45 -3.72 27.65 -8.97
CA GLY A 45 -2.32 27.28 -9.19
C GLY A 45 -1.84 25.96 -8.58
N LEU A 46 -2.60 25.31 -7.69
CA LEU A 46 -2.20 24.06 -7.03
C LEU A 46 -2.35 22.81 -7.94
N SER A 47 -1.56 22.78 -9.02
CA SER A 47 -1.35 21.58 -9.83
C SER A 47 -0.44 20.60 -9.08
N LEU A 48 -1.00 19.87 -8.12
CA LEU A 48 -0.32 18.77 -7.46
C LEU A 48 -0.17 17.59 -8.44
N PRO A 49 0.99 16.91 -8.50
CA PRO A 49 1.13 15.71 -9.31
C PRO A 49 0.14 14.64 -8.81
N PRO A 50 -0.57 13.92 -9.69
CA PRO A 50 -1.57 12.95 -9.29
C PRO A 50 -0.93 11.79 -8.53
N ILE A 51 -1.24 11.67 -7.24
CA ILE A 51 -0.84 10.55 -6.40
C ILE A 51 -1.89 9.45 -6.58
N GLU A 52 -1.51 8.33 -7.20
CA GLU A 52 -2.40 7.16 -7.31
C GLU A 52 -2.64 6.53 -5.93
N ALA A 53 -3.79 6.85 -5.33
CA ALA A 53 -4.25 6.31 -4.06
C ALA A 53 -4.79 4.87 -4.26
N HIS A 54 -3.90 3.89 -4.24
CA HIS A 54 -4.28 2.47 -4.25
C HIS A 54 -4.79 2.04 -2.87
N ALA A 55 -6.11 2.06 -2.67
CA ALA A 55 -6.72 1.49 -1.48
C ALA A 55 -6.57 -0.04 -1.49
N THR A 56 -6.02 -0.61 -0.42
CA THR A 56 -5.95 -2.05 -0.17
C THR A 56 -6.97 -2.43 0.90
N ALA A 57 -7.88 -3.35 0.60
CA ALA A 57 -8.83 -3.87 1.57
C ALA A 57 -8.29 -5.11 2.30
N SER A 58 -8.78 -5.41 3.49
CA SER A 58 -8.58 -6.68 4.19
C SER A 58 -9.78 -6.99 5.07
N ALA A 59 -10.24 -8.24 5.08
CA ALA A 59 -11.39 -8.70 5.86
C ALA A 59 -11.20 -10.16 6.28
N ALA A 60 -11.58 -10.51 7.50
CA ALA A 60 -11.41 -11.84 8.07
C ALA A 60 -12.73 -12.43 8.58
N HIS A 61 -12.81 -13.75 8.57
CA HIS A 61 -13.82 -14.59 9.21
C HIS A 61 -13.09 -15.69 10.01
N ASP A 62 -13.79 -16.39 10.89
CA ASP A 62 -13.23 -17.41 11.80
C ASP A 62 -12.27 -18.44 11.17
N ASN A 63 -12.47 -18.80 9.89
CA ASN A 63 -11.72 -19.84 9.18
C ASN A 63 -10.87 -19.32 7.99
N PHE A 64 -11.00 -18.04 7.61
CA PHE A 64 -10.27 -17.51 6.45
C PHE A 64 -10.11 -15.99 6.49
N VAL A 65 -9.14 -15.48 5.75
CA VAL A 65 -8.93 -14.04 5.54
C VAL A 65 -8.77 -13.74 4.06
N ILE A 66 -9.31 -12.60 3.62
CA ILE A 66 -9.05 -12.01 2.32
C ILE A 66 -8.33 -10.68 2.45
N SER A 67 -7.49 -10.36 1.47
CA SER A 67 -6.93 -9.02 1.28
C SER A 67 -6.84 -8.69 -0.21
N THR A 68 -6.84 -7.40 -0.55
CA THR A 68 -6.64 -6.92 -1.92
C THR A 68 -5.34 -6.13 -2.00
N GLY A 69 -4.61 -6.27 -3.10
CA GLY A 69 -3.27 -5.71 -3.25
C GLY A 69 -2.99 -5.23 -4.66
N PHE A 70 -2.33 -4.08 -4.76
CA PHE A 70 -1.88 -3.52 -6.03
C PHE A 70 -0.78 -4.39 -6.64
N VAL A 71 -1.15 -5.21 -7.62
CA VAL A 71 -0.22 -6.13 -8.29
C VAL A 71 0.69 -5.32 -9.22
N GLU A 72 0.14 -4.66 -10.24
CA GLU A 72 0.89 -3.78 -11.14
C GLU A 72 0.01 -3.01 -12.15
N ASP A 73 0.47 -1.84 -12.64
CA ASP A 73 -0.12 -1.08 -13.76
C ASP A 73 -1.67 -0.94 -13.66
N GLY A 74 -2.18 -0.40 -12.55
CA GLY A 74 -3.62 -0.27 -12.30
C GLY A 74 -4.37 -1.58 -11.98
N THR A 75 -3.68 -2.71 -11.88
CA THR A 75 -4.29 -4.04 -11.68
C THR A 75 -4.23 -4.45 -10.22
N GLU A 76 -5.37 -4.89 -9.68
CA GLU A 76 -5.49 -5.45 -8.33
C GLU A 76 -5.54 -6.99 -8.35
N GLY A 77 -4.93 -7.60 -7.33
CA GLY A 77 -5.04 -9.01 -7.00
C GLY A 77 -5.86 -9.20 -5.72
N LEU A 78 -6.75 -10.20 -5.74
CA LEU A 78 -7.44 -10.70 -4.55
C LEU A 78 -6.65 -11.88 -4.00
N PHE A 79 -6.35 -11.84 -2.70
CA PHE A 79 -5.65 -12.86 -1.94
C PHE A 79 -6.61 -13.48 -0.93
N PHE A 80 -6.55 -14.80 -0.77
CA PHE A 80 -7.38 -15.58 0.15
C PHE A 80 -6.49 -16.59 0.88
N LEU A 81 -6.62 -16.69 2.20
CA LEU A 81 -5.91 -17.67 3.02
C LEU A 81 -6.90 -18.45 3.88
N ASP A 82 -6.88 -19.77 3.73
CA ASP A 82 -7.60 -20.73 4.58
C ASP A 82 -6.77 -21.01 5.86
N PHE A 83 -7.37 -20.88 7.03
CA PHE A 83 -6.70 -21.13 8.31
C PHE A 83 -6.61 -22.61 8.68
N LEU A 84 -7.51 -23.44 8.17
CA LEU A 84 -7.63 -24.87 8.50
C LEU A 84 -6.63 -25.69 7.69
N THR A 85 -6.47 -25.38 6.41
CA THR A 85 -5.47 -26.06 5.54
C THR A 85 -4.15 -25.32 5.45
N GLY A 86 -4.12 -24.00 5.67
CA GLY A 86 -2.98 -23.15 5.34
C GLY A 86 -2.86 -22.85 3.84
N ASP A 87 -3.89 -23.08 3.03
CA ASP A 87 -3.85 -22.76 1.61
C ASP A 87 -3.99 -21.26 1.36
N LEU A 88 -2.89 -20.64 0.96
CA LEU A 88 -2.84 -19.30 0.39
C LEU A 88 -3.08 -19.36 -1.13
N LYS A 89 -4.05 -18.58 -1.59
CA LYS A 89 -4.53 -18.53 -2.97
C LYS A 89 -4.58 -17.07 -3.43
N ALA A 90 -4.20 -16.78 -4.68
CA ALA A 90 -4.39 -15.47 -5.29
C ALA A 90 -4.99 -15.56 -6.69
N THR A 91 -5.77 -14.52 -7.03
CA THR A 91 -6.35 -14.32 -8.35
C THR A 91 -6.22 -12.86 -8.79
N VAL A 92 -5.80 -12.58 -10.02
CA VAL A 92 -5.57 -11.21 -10.52
C VAL A 92 -6.52 -10.87 -11.68
N LEU A 93 -7.13 -9.68 -11.61
CA LEU A 93 -8.08 -9.19 -12.60
C LEU A 93 -7.42 -8.95 -13.97
N SER A 94 -8.12 -9.32 -15.04
CA SER A 94 -7.63 -9.08 -16.41
C SER A 94 -7.82 -7.61 -16.82
N LYS A 95 -6.71 -6.93 -17.17
CA LYS A 95 -6.70 -5.52 -17.62
C LYS A 95 -7.55 -5.22 -18.86
N ARG A 96 -7.72 -6.20 -19.76
CA ARG A 96 -8.23 -5.99 -21.14
C ARG A 96 -9.56 -6.70 -21.42
N GLY A 97 -10.27 -7.09 -20.37
CA GLY A 97 -11.58 -7.76 -20.47
C GLY A 97 -11.93 -8.48 -19.18
N GLY A 98 -13.22 -8.64 -18.90
CA GLY A 98 -13.71 -9.14 -17.61
C GLY A 98 -13.16 -10.52 -17.20
N GLY A 99 -13.23 -10.78 -15.89
CA GLY A 99 -12.74 -12.00 -15.25
C GLY A 99 -11.29 -11.92 -14.78
N PHE A 100 -10.81 -13.06 -14.27
CA PHE A 100 -9.44 -13.24 -13.80
C PHE A 100 -8.63 -14.05 -14.82
N ASN A 101 -7.31 -13.85 -14.88
CA ASN A 101 -6.43 -14.61 -15.78
C ASN A 101 -5.05 -14.96 -15.18
N ALA A 102 -4.86 -14.71 -13.89
CA ALA A 102 -3.67 -15.14 -13.16
C ALA A 102 -4.12 -15.86 -11.88
N TYR A 103 -3.60 -17.06 -11.63
CA TYR A 103 -4.03 -17.92 -10.52
C TYR A 103 -2.82 -18.54 -9.81
N TYR A 104 -2.75 -18.38 -8.48
CA TYR A 104 -1.60 -18.83 -7.70
C TYR A 104 -2.04 -19.57 -6.45
N THR A 105 -1.29 -20.59 -6.07
CA THR A 105 -1.57 -21.44 -4.91
C THR A 105 -0.27 -21.81 -4.20
N TYR A 106 -0.25 -21.66 -2.88
CA TYR A 106 0.84 -22.12 -2.02
C TYR A 106 0.27 -22.52 -0.66
N ASN A 107 0.89 -23.48 0.02
CA ASN A 107 0.47 -23.86 1.36
C ASN A 107 1.47 -23.31 2.39
N ILE A 108 1.04 -22.35 3.21
CA ILE A 108 1.90 -21.60 4.13
C ILE A 108 2.39 -22.43 5.32
N ALA A 109 1.72 -23.54 5.66
CA ALA A 109 2.09 -24.38 6.81
C ALA A 109 3.48 -25.03 6.66
N ASN A 110 4.09 -24.96 5.48
CA ASN A 110 5.47 -25.35 5.22
C ASN A 110 6.51 -24.31 5.69
N ASP A 111 6.13 -23.04 5.89
CA ASP A 111 7.04 -21.97 6.32
C ASP A 111 6.98 -21.67 7.82
N PHE A 112 5.84 -21.94 8.47
CA PHE A 112 5.63 -21.77 9.92
C PHE A 112 6.00 -23.05 10.67
N THR A 113 6.49 -22.94 11.91
CA THR A 113 6.88 -24.14 12.68
C THR A 113 5.65 -24.94 13.13
N ALA A 114 5.58 -26.22 12.73
CA ALA A 114 4.50 -27.12 13.13
C ALA A 114 4.42 -27.27 14.67
N GLY A 115 3.37 -26.74 15.28
CA GLY A 115 3.17 -26.77 16.73
C GLY A 115 1.88 -26.09 17.22
N ALA A 116 1.38 -25.08 16.50
CA ALA A 116 0.08 -24.47 16.79
C ALA A 116 -1.06 -25.43 16.42
N LYS A 117 -1.65 -26.10 17.43
CA LYS A 117 -2.90 -26.87 17.27
C LYS A 117 -4.04 -25.87 17.06
N ASN A 118 -4.51 -25.77 15.81
CA ASN A 118 -5.38 -24.71 15.28
C ASN A 118 -4.63 -23.35 15.22
N PRO A 119 -3.77 -23.13 14.20
CA PRO A 119 -3.08 -21.85 14.02
C PRO A 119 -4.09 -20.74 13.72
N LYS A 120 -3.78 -19.51 14.15
CA LYS A 120 -4.60 -18.32 13.85
C LYS A 120 -3.78 -17.35 13.02
N TYR A 121 -4.15 -17.16 11.76
CA TYR A 121 -3.39 -16.28 10.87
C TYR A 121 -4.01 -14.88 10.76
N LEU A 122 -3.15 -13.87 10.67
CA LEU A 122 -3.49 -12.52 10.23
C LEU A 122 -2.79 -12.29 8.89
N MET A 123 -3.47 -11.65 7.93
CA MET A 123 -2.94 -11.38 6.60
C MET A 123 -3.24 -9.95 6.19
N VAL A 124 -2.22 -9.23 5.71
CA VAL A 124 -2.35 -7.90 5.11
C VAL A 124 -1.47 -7.76 3.87
N THR A 125 -1.91 -6.92 2.94
CA THR A 125 -1.14 -6.52 1.75
C THR A 125 -0.31 -5.28 2.04
N GLY A 126 0.83 -5.16 1.36
CA GLY A 126 1.63 -3.93 1.31
C GLY A 126 2.28 -3.73 -0.06
N GLN A 127 2.86 -2.56 -0.29
CA GLN A 127 3.62 -2.28 -1.52
C GLN A 127 5.12 -2.42 -1.28
N ALA A 128 5.80 -3.13 -2.18
CA ALA A 128 7.25 -3.21 -2.25
C ALA A 128 7.68 -3.09 -3.72
N ARG A 129 8.04 -1.87 -4.13
CA ARG A 129 8.17 -1.50 -5.55
C ARG A 129 9.46 -1.97 -6.21
N ASP A 130 10.48 -2.22 -5.40
CA ASP A 130 11.88 -2.41 -5.82
C ASP A 130 12.40 -3.83 -5.57
N LEU A 131 11.51 -4.76 -5.22
CA LEU A 131 11.87 -6.18 -5.07
C LEU A 131 12.22 -6.79 -6.42
N GLN A 132 13.49 -7.17 -6.56
CA GLN A 132 13.98 -7.89 -7.74
C GLN A 132 13.49 -9.35 -7.71
N GLY A 133 13.20 -9.90 -8.88
CA GLY A 133 12.65 -11.25 -9.01
C GLY A 133 13.68 -12.34 -8.73
N VAL A 134 13.36 -13.27 -7.83
CA VAL A 134 14.16 -14.48 -7.62
C VAL A 134 14.13 -15.33 -8.90
N ALA A 135 15.28 -15.89 -9.28
CA ALA A 135 15.47 -16.70 -10.49
C ALA A 135 14.96 -16.01 -11.80
N GLY A 136 15.05 -14.68 -11.87
CA GLY A 136 14.65 -13.90 -13.05
C GLY A 136 13.14 -13.72 -13.24
N ASN A 137 12.30 -14.37 -12.44
CA ASN A 137 10.85 -14.25 -12.54
C ASN A 137 10.39 -13.04 -11.70
N ARG A 138 10.06 -11.94 -12.38
CA ARG A 138 9.75 -10.66 -11.73
C ARG A 138 8.53 -10.75 -10.82
N LEU A 139 8.61 -10.14 -9.64
CA LEU A 139 7.51 -10.07 -8.69
C LEU A 139 6.53 -8.93 -9.02
N ALA A 140 5.30 -9.08 -8.54
CA ALA A 140 4.34 -8.01 -8.39
C ALA A 140 4.84 -6.93 -7.41
N ARG A 141 4.26 -5.73 -7.48
CA ARG A 141 4.48 -4.64 -6.51
C ARG A 141 3.77 -4.88 -5.18
N SER A 142 2.84 -5.83 -5.11
CA SER A 142 2.19 -6.30 -3.89
C SER A 142 3.02 -7.37 -3.17
N VAL A 143 3.22 -7.20 -1.87
CA VAL A 143 3.67 -8.25 -0.95
C VAL A 143 2.57 -8.61 0.04
N LEU A 144 2.60 -9.85 0.51
CA LEU A 144 1.70 -10.38 1.53
C LEU A 144 2.44 -10.59 2.83
N TYR A 145 2.02 -9.93 3.90
CA TYR A 145 2.50 -10.20 5.25
C TYR A 145 1.51 -11.17 5.91
N VAL A 146 1.99 -12.35 6.29
CA VAL A 146 1.21 -13.33 7.05
C VAL A 146 1.86 -13.53 8.41
N VAL A 147 1.06 -13.43 9.47
CA VAL A 147 1.47 -13.58 10.86
C VAL A 147 0.69 -14.72 11.50
N GLU A 148 1.36 -15.65 12.17
CA GLU A 148 0.69 -16.62 13.05
C GLU A 148 0.59 -15.99 14.46
N ALA A 149 -0.64 -15.73 14.91
CA ALA A 149 -0.94 -14.86 16.04
C ALA A 149 -0.61 -15.46 17.44
N THR A 150 -0.28 -16.75 17.51
CA THR A 150 0.05 -17.46 18.75
C THR A 150 1.54 -17.45 19.05
N SER A 151 2.37 -17.74 18.05
CA SER A 151 3.84 -17.66 18.10
C SER A 151 4.36 -16.25 17.85
N GLY A 152 3.64 -15.45 17.05
CA GLY A 152 4.15 -14.18 16.52
C GLY A 152 5.13 -14.35 15.36
N GLN A 153 5.28 -15.56 14.80
CA GLN A 153 6.05 -15.78 13.58
C GLN A 153 5.41 -15.02 12.41
N VAL A 154 6.25 -14.52 11.51
CA VAL A 154 5.87 -13.76 10.31
C VAL A 154 6.58 -14.35 9.10
N VAL A 155 5.84 -14.49 8.01
CA VAL A 155 6.40 -14.80 6.69
C VAL A 155 5.88 -13.77 5.69
N VAL A 156 6.76 -13.25 4.85
CA VAL A 156 6.44 -12.28 3.80
C VAL A 156 6.49 -12.98 2.44
N TYR A 157 5.43 -12.86 1.66
CA TYR A 157 5.28 -13.52 0.35
C TYR A 157 5.28 -12.54 -0.81
N GLY A 158 6.01 -12.90 -1.87
CA GLY A 158 5.96 -12.25 -3.17
C GLY A 158 5.15 -13.07 -4.17
N LEU A 159 4.49 -12.38 -5.10
CA LEU A 159 3.70 -12.98 -6.18
C LEU A 159 4.47 -12.86 -7.52
N PRO A 160 4.93 -13.95 -8.15
CA PRO A 160 5.57 -13.89 -9.47
C PRO A 160 4.59 -13.43 -10.56
N TYR A 161 4.92 -12.39 -11.32
CA TYR A 161 3.95 -11.72 -12.20
C TYR A 161 4.51 -11.32 -13.57
N ASN A 162 3.90 -11.83 -14.63
CA ASN A 162 4.28 -11.58 -16.01
C ASN A 162 3.32 -10.59 -16.68
N ARG A 163 3.75 -9.31 -16.75
CA ARG A 163 3.00 -8.24 -17.46
C ARG A 163 2.71 -8.54 -18.92
N THR A 164 3.59 -9.25 -19.62
CA THR A 164 3.43 -9.58 -21.03
C THR A 164 2.33 -10.62 -21.21
N ALA A 165 2.27 -11.63 -20.33
CA ALA A 165 1.16 -12.59 -20.27
C ALA A 165 -0.17 -11.86 -19.96
N GLN A 166 -0.21 -10.99 -18.95
CA GLN A 166 -1.40 -10.21 -18.61
C GLN A 166 -1.89 -9.35 -19.77
N SER A 167 -0.97 -8.63 -20.43
CA SER A 167 -1.30 -7.71 -21.51
C SER A 167 -1.74 -8.43 -22.79
N ALA A 168 -1.32 -9.68 -22.97
CA ALA A 168 -1.79 -10.59 -24.03
C ALA A 168 -3.01 -11.45 -23.60
N ARG A 169 -3.60 -11.20 -22.42
CA ARG A 169 -4.68 -11.98 -21.79
C ARG A 169 -4.41 -13.49 -21.72
N LYS A 170 -3.14 -13.89 -21.67
CA LYS A 170 -2.75 -15.30 -21.49
C LYS A 170 -2.97 -15.70 -20.03
N PRO A 171 -3.42 -16.93 -19.74
CA PRO A 171 -3.36 -17.49 -18.40
C PRO A 171 -1.92 -17.48 -17.87
N GLN A 172 -1.75 -17.12 -16.60
CA GLN A 172 -0.49 -17.24 -15.87
C GLN A 172 -0.76 -17.76 -14.46
N GLY A 173 0.28 -18.22 -13.77
CA GLY A 173 0.14 -18.77 -12.42
C GLY A 173 1.41 -19.41 -11.88
N GLY A 174 1.29 -20.03 -10.71
CA GLY A 174 2.37 -20.73 -10.04
C GLY A 174 2.25 -20.67 -8.52
N THR A 175 3.39 -20.79 -7.84
CA THR A 175 3.50 -20.64 -6.39
C THR A 175 3.78 -19.18 -5.99
N PHE A 176 3.44 -18.85 -4.75
CA PHE A 176 4.03 -17.71 -4.04
C PHE A 176 5.51 -17.99 -3.74
N VAL A 177 6.29 -16.93 -3.51
CA VAL A 177 7.71 -17.02 -3.13
C VAL A 177 7.88 -16.42 -1.73
N PRO A 178 8.34 -17.17 -0.71
CA PRO A 178 8.70 -16.59 0.58
C PRO A 178 9.94 -15.70 0.42
N LEU A 179 9.85 -14.47 0.91
CA LEU A 179 10.85 -13.41 0.75
C LEU A 179 11.65 -13.14 2.03
N ALA A 180 10.97 -13.22 3.18
CA ALA A 180 11.54 -12.98 4.50
C ALA A 180 10.73 -13.74 5.57
N ARG A 181 11.40 -14.08 6.67
CA ARG A 181 10.78 -14.63 7.89
C ARG A 181 11.27 -13.87 9.12
N ALA A 182 10.43 -13.72 10.14
CA ALA A 182 10.76 -13.06 11.41
C ALA A 182 9.92 -13.61 12.57
N SER A 183 10.23 -13.21 13.81
CA SER A 183 9.32 -13.31 14.96
C SER A 183 9.07 -11.91 15.53
N LEU A 184 7.81 -11.61 15.84
CA LEU A 184 7.38 -10.38 16.54
C LEU A 184 7.19 -10.60 18.05
N ARG A 185 7.40 -11.82 18.56
CA ARG A 185 7.46 -12.11 19.99
C ARG A 185 8.88 -12.51 20.37
N SER A 186 9.40 -11.87 21.41
CA SER A 186 10.58 -12.35 22.13
C SER A 186 10.22 -13.66 22.83
N GLU A 187 11.07 -14.67 22.68
CA GLU A 187 10.99 -15.83 23.58
C GLU A 187 11.25 -15.39 25.03
N PHE A 188 10.59 -16.05 25.98
CA PHE A 188 10.73 -15.73 27.38
C PHE A 188 12.12 -16.18 27.85
N VAL A 189 13.01 -15.21 28.11
CA VAL A 189 14.32 -15.48 28.71
C VAL A 189 14.08 -16.21 30.03
N ARG A 190 14.52 -17.47 30.10
CA ARG A 190 14.65 -18.18 31.37
C ARG A 190 16.02 -17.88 31.90
N ASP A 191 16.07 -17.08 32.96
CA ASP A 191 17.32 -16.77 33.67
C ASP A 191 18.02 -18.06 34.11
N GLN A 192 19.35 -18.04 34.09
CA GLN A 192 20.25 -19.11 34.59
C GLN A 192 20.96 -18.63 35.85
#